data_AF-A0A749G711-F1
#
_entry.id   AF-A0A749G711-F1
#
_cell.length_a   1.000
_cell.length_b   1.000
_cell.length_c   1.000
_cell.angle_alpha   90.00
_cell.angle_beta   90.00
_cell.angle_gamma   90.00
#
_symmetry.space_group_name_H-M   'P 1'
#
loop_
_entity.id
_entity.type
_entity.pdbx_description
1 polymer ?
#
loop_
_entity_poly.entity_id
_entity_poly.type
_entity_poly.pdbx_seq_one_letter_code
_entity_poly.pdbx_strand_id
1 'polypeptide(L)'
;MRRILLAIVSFSLFSSWANANLAPVNVEVLQTRLDHPWSLAFLPDNRGMLITLKGGQLRHWQAGRGLSDPLAGVPKVWANGQGGLLDVVLAPDFAQSRRVWLSYAEADREGNAGTAVGFGRLSDDLQRLEHFRTVFRQMPKLSTGNHFGGRMVFDAQGSLFIALGE
;
A
#
# COMPACT_ATOMS: atom_id res chain seq x y z
N MET A 1 0.77 64.40 57.24
CA MET A 1 -0.07 63.80 56.18
C MET A 1 0.62 62.52 55.69
N ARG A 2 0.07 61.34 55.99
CA ARG A 2 0.69 60.02 55.68
C ARG A 2 0.31 59.59 54.26
N ARG A 3 1.30 59.29 53.43
CA ARG A 3 1.11 58.69 52.09
C ARG A 3 1.16 57.17 52.21
N ILE A 4 0.12 56.47 51.76
CA ILE A 4 0.08 55.02 51.62
C ILE A 4 0.42 54.70 50.15
N LEU A 5 1.50 53.96 49.90
CA LEU A 5 1.79 53.41 48.58
C LEU A 5 1.12 52.03 48.47
N LEU A 6 0.24 51.87 47.48
CA LEU A 6 -0.28 50.57 47.04
C LEU A 6 0.73 49.96 46.05
N ALA A 7 1.26 48.78 46.37
CA ALA A 7 2.05 47.99 45.43
C ALA A 7 1.12 47.07 44.62
N ILE A 8 1.05 47.29 43.31
CA ILE A 8 0.34 46.42 42.38
C ILE A 8 1.30 45.29 42.00
N VAL A 9 0.99 44.06 42.42
CA VAL A 9 1.70 42.85 41.98
C VAL A 9 1.04 42.37 40.70
N SER A 10 1.73 42.51 39.57
CA SER A 10 1.28 41.99 38.29
C SER A 10 1.58 40.50 38.22
N PHE A 11 0.54 39.67 38.09
CA PHE A 11 0.67 38.21 38.01
C PHE A 11 0.71 37.80 36.53
N SER A 12 1.90 37.55 36.00
CA SER A 12 2.08 37.04 34.64
C SER A 12 1.79 35.55 34.60
N LEU A 13 0.64 35.16 34.02
CA LEU A 13 0.32 33.77 33.69
C LEU A 13 1.20 33.31 32.52
N PHE A 14 2.29 32.61 32.82
CA PHE A 14 3.02 31.85 31.81
C PHE A 14 2.17 30.62 31.44
N SER A 15 1.53 30.67 30.27
CA SER A 15 0.94 29.48 29.67
C SER A 15 2.06 28.61 29.13
N SER A 16 2.40 27.54 29.84
CA SER A 16 3.33 26.52 29.36
C SER A 16 2.65 25.79 28.20
N TRP A 17 3.07 26.09 26.99
CA TRP A 17 2.80 25.22 25.85
C TRP A 17 3.50 23.90 26.15
N ALA A 18 2.72 22.88 26.52
CA ALA A 18 3.25 21.53 26.66
C ALA A 18 3.74 21.10 25.28
N ASN A 19 5.06 21.13 25.08
CA ASN A 19 5.67 20.46 23.95
C ASN A 19 5.38 18.97 24.11
N ALA A 20 4.44 18.45 23.34
CA ALA A 20 4.21 17.02 23.24
C ALA A 20 5.45 16.41 22.58
N ASN A 21 6.45 16.05 23.39
CA ASN A 21 7.54 15.21 22.93
C ASN A 21 6.95 13.85 22.59
N LEU A 22 6.87 13.53 21.30
CA LEU A 22 6.51 12.20 20.84
C LEU A 22 7.47 11.18 21.48
N ALA A 23 6.94 10.06 21.95
CA ALA A 23 7.78 8.96 22.44
C ALA A 23 8.73 8.52 21.30
N PRO A 24 10.01 8.23 21.59
CA PRO A 24 10.94 7.75 20.58
C PRO A 24 10.41 6.43 19.99
N VAL A 25 10.45 6.33 18.65
CA VAL A 25 10.08 5.12 17.93
C VAL A 25 11.31 4.27 17.64
N ASN A 26 11.17 2.96 17.74
CA ASN A 26 12.20 2.01 17.30
C ASN A 26 11.93 1.65 15.83
N VAL A 27 12.96 1.79 14.98
CA VAL A 27 12.90 1.41 13.56
C VAL A 27 13.82 0.22 13.35
N GLU A 28 13.25 -0.92 12.95
CA GLU A 28 13.98 -2.12 12.59
C GLU A 28 13.89 -2.35 11.07
N VAL A 29 15.04 -2.55 10.43
CA VAL A 29 15.10 -2.80 8.99
C VAL A 29 14.92 -4.29 8.73
N LEU A 30 13.69 -4.69 8.35
CA LEU A 30 13.34 -6.08 8.08
C LEU A 30 13.84 -6.60 6.72
N GLN A 31 13.94 -5.71 5.73
CA GLN A 31 14.38 -6.02 4.37
C GLN A 31 14.96 -4.77 3.71
N THR A 32 16.05 -4.94 2.96
CA THR A 32 16.68 -3.89 2.15
C THR A 32 16.62 -4.23 0.66
N ARG A 33 17.05 -3.28 -0.19
CA ARG A 33 17.17 -3.46 -1.64
C ARG A 33 15.86 -3.85 -2.33
N LEU A 34 14.75 -3.26 -1.85
CA LEU A 34 13.46 -3.34 -2.53
C LEU A 34 13.41 -2.25 -3.60
N ASP A 35 13.21 -2.65 -4.86
CA ASP A 35 13.10 -1.72 -5.97
C ASP A 35 11.67 -1.15 -6.05
N HIS A 36 11.50 0.09 -5.57
CA HIS A 36 10.22 0.81 -5.54
C HIS A 36 9.05 -0.05 -5.01
N PRO A 37 9.08 -0.51 -3.74
CA PRO A 37 7.95 -1.22 -3.15
C PRO A 37 6.73 -0.30 -3.09
N TRP A 38 5.55 -0.82 -3.41
CA TRP A 38 4.31 -0.03 -3.48
C TRP A 38 3.30 -0.38 -2.38
N SER A 39 3.03 -1.68 -2.17
CA SER A 39 2.12 -2.16 -1.13
C SER A 39 2.60 -3.49 -0.54
N LEU A 40 2.04 -3.84 0.63
CA LEU A 40 2.23 -5.12 1.29
C LEU A 40 0.89 -5.67 1.81
N ALA A 41 0.80 -6.99 1.89
CA ALA A 41 -0.33 -7.69 2.49
C ALA A 41 0.16 -8.81 3.41
N PHE A 42 -0.20 -8.75 4.70
CA PHE A 42 0.16 -9.78 5.68
C PHE A 42 -0.56 -11.09 5.38
N LEU A 43 0.19 -12.18 5.33
CA LEU A 43 -0.35 -13.52 5.26
C LEU A 43 -0.71 -14.01 6.67
N PRO A 44 -1.80 -14.79 6.82
CA PRO A 44 -2.18 -15.36 8.11
C PRO A 44 -1.13 -16.35 8.63
N ASP A 45 -1.30 -16.77 9.89
CA ASP A 45 -0.53 -17.86 10.51
C ASP A 45 1.00 -17.64 10.52
N ASN A 46 1.43 -16.40 10.75
CA ASN A 46 2.85 -16.01 10.78
C ASN A 46 3.62 -16.36 9.50
N ARG A 47 2.93 -16.43 8.36
CA ARG A 47 3.55 -16.72 7.07
C ARG A 47 4.12 -15.50 6.38
N GLY A 48 4.37 -14.40 7.10
CA GLY A 48 5.02 -13.20 6.55
C GLY A 48 4.07 -12.32 5.73
N MET A 49 4.56 -11.75 4.63
CA MET A 49 3.79 -10.81 3.82
C MET A 49 4.10 -10.92 2.33
N LEU A 50 3.14 -10.57 1.49
CA LEU A 50 3.37 -10.27 0.08
C LEU A 50 3.77 -8.81 -0.07
N ILE A 51 4.65 -8.51 -1.03
CA ILE A 51 5.15 -7.17 -1.35
C ILE A 51 5.08 -6.98 -2.86
N THR A 52 4.44 -5.90 -3.32
CA THR A 52 4.50 -5.48 -4.71
C THR A 52 5.69 -4.56 -4.94
N LEU A 53 6.48 -4.84 -5.96
CA LEU A 53 7.50 -3.96 -6.51
C LEU A 53 6.96 -3.36 -7.80
N LYS A 54 7.02 -2.03 -7.92
CA LYS A 54 6.37 -1.28 -9.01
C LYS A 54 6.78 -1.76 -10.40
N GLY A 55 8.00 -2.30 -10.55
CA GLY A 55 8.50 -2.89 -11.79
C GLY A 55 7.73 -4.13 -12.30
N GLY A 56 6.77 -4.68 -11.54
CA GLY A 56 5.94 -5.80 -11.99
C GLY A 56 6.13 -7.11 -11.20
N GLN A 57 6.82 -7.06 -10.06
CA GLN A 57 7.11 -8.26 -9.28
C GLN A 57 6.25 -8.30 -8.01
N LEU A 58 5.54 -9.40 -7.81
CA LEU A 58 5.02 -9.76 -6.49
C LEU A 58 6.04 -10.69 -5.83
N ARG A 59 6.45 -10.39 -4.60
CA ARG A 59 7.38 -11.22 -3.82
C ARG A 59 6.81 -11.54 -2.45
N HIS A 60 7.28 -12.62 -1.86
CA HIS A 60 6.97 -13.02 -0.49
C HIS A 60 8.16 -12.69 0.41
N TRP A 61 7.92 -12.07 1.56
CA TRP A 61 8.92 -11.90 2.61
C TRP A 61 8.48 -12.62 3.88
N GLN A 62 9.42 -13.29 4.54
CA GLN A 62 9.19 -13.94 5.82
C GLN A 62 10.42 -13.82 6.72
N ALA A 63 10.20 -13.56 8.01
CA ALA A 63 11.25 -13.53 9.02
C ALA A 63 12.07 -14.84 9.00
N GLY A 64 13.40 -14.73 9.06
CA GLY A 64 14.33 -15.86 8.98
C GLY A 64 14.54 -16.45 7.58
N ARG A 65 13.68 -16.15 6.59
CA ARG A 65 13.82 -16.59 5.19
C ARG A 65 14.21 -15.45 4.24
N GLY A 66 13.84 -14.22 4.58
CA GLY A 66 14.04 -13.05 3.73
C GLY A 66 13.03 -12.99 2.58
N LEU A 67 13.43 -12.33 1.50
CA LEU A 67 12.62 -12.07 0.31
C LEU A 67 12.77 -13.20 -0.72
N SER A 68 11.65 -13.72 -1.21
CA SER A 68 11.60 -14.74 -2.25
C SER A 68 11.97 -14.21 -3.64
N ASP A 69 12.14 -15.13 -4.59
CA ASP A 69 12.04 -14.82 -6.03
C ASP A 69 10.64 -14.28 -6.39
N PRO A 70 10.49 -13.59 -7.53
CA PRO A 70 9.19 -13.13 -8.01
C PRO A 70 8.21 -14.30 -8.19
N LEU A 71 6.99 -14.14 -7.69
CA LEU A 71 5.91 -15.09 -7.90
C LEU A 71 5.54 -15.14 -9.39
N ALA A 72 5.30 -16.34 -9.91
CA ALA A 72 4.80 -16.53 -11.26
C ALA A 72 3.30 -16.17 -11.37
N GLY A 73 2.80 -15.95 -12.58
CA GLY A 73 1.37 -15.69 -12.84
C GLY A 73 0.87 -14.28 -12.48
N VAL A 74 1.77 -13.39 -12.07
CA VAL A 74 1.51 -11.95 -11.90
C VAL A 74 1.27 -11.31 -13.27
N PRO A 75 0.30 -10.39 -13.43
CA PRO A 75 0.03 -9.76 -14.72
C PRO A 75 1.23 -8.95 -15.22
N LYS A 76 1.40 -8.90 -16.54
CA LYS A 76 2.29 -7.92 -17.16
C LYS A 76 1.75 -6.51 -16.88
N VAL A 77 2.63 -5.61 -16.44
CA VAL A 77 2.29 -4.23 -16.11
C VAL A 77 2.93 -3.25 -17.07
N TRP A 78 2.38 -2.05 -17.15
CA TRP A 78 3.00 -0.91 -17.79
C TRP A 78 3.77 -0.10 -16.72
N ALA A 79 5.06 -0.39 -16.57
CA ALA A 79 5.92 0.20 -15.55
C ALA A 79 6.62 1.48 -16.06
N ASN A 80 5.87 2.58 -16.18
CA ASN A 80 6.39 3.89 -16.60
C ASN A 80 5.80 5.00 -15.72
N GLY A 81 6.59 6.05 -15.44
CA GLY A 81 6.18 7.12 -14.54
C GLY A 81 5.75 6.60 -13.16
N GLN A 82 4.53 6.94 -12.74
CA GLN A 82 3.87 6.44 -11.53
C GLN A 82 3.25 5.04 -11.71
N GLY A 83 3.12 4.56 -12.94
CA GLY A 83 2.55 3.25 -13.27
C GLY A 83 3.47 2.07 -12.93
N GLY A 84 2.85 0.90 -12.85
CA GLY A 84 3.50 -0.36 -12.52
C GLY A 84 2.54 -1.36 -11.89
N LEU A 85 3.08 -2.32 -11.13
CA LEU A 85 2.31 -3.11 -10.19
C LEU A 85 2.08 -2.28 -8.92
N LEU A 86 0.82 -2.15 -8.52
CA LEU A 86 0.40 -1.21 -7.47
C LEU A 86 -0.01 -1.99 -6.22
N ASP A 87 -1.30 -2.05 -5.92
CA ASP A 87 -1.77 -2.58 -4.65
C ASP A 87 -1.85 -4.12 -4.64
N VAL A 88 -1.70 -4.70 -3.45
CA VAL A 88 -1.96 -6.11 -3.17
C VAL A 88 -2.87 -6.22 -1.96
N VAL A 89 -3.98 -6.92 -2.11
CA VAL A 89 -4.96 -7.10 -1.04
C VAL A 89 -5.44 -8.55 -1.01
N LEU A 90 -5.52 -9.14 0.17
CA LEU A 90 -6.13 -10.46 0.36
C LEU A 90 -7.65 -10.32 0.35
N ALA A 91 -8.36 -11.24 -0.28
CA ALA A 91 -9.81 -11.27 -0.19
C ALA A 91 -10.26 -11.52 1.27
N PRO A 92 -11.45 -11.05 1.67
CA PRO A 92 -11.97 -11.29 3.02
C PRO A 92 -12.07 -12.79 3.38
N ASP A 93 -12.29 -13.65 2.39
CA ASP A 93 -12.35 -15.11 2.52
C ASP A 93 -11.01 -15.81 2.23
N PHE A 94 -9.87 -15.12 2.36
CA PHE A 94 -8.55 -15.64 1.97
C PHE A 94 -8.19 -16.98 2.64
N ALA A 95 -8.64 -17.22 3.87
CA ALA A 95 -8.39 -18.49 4.56
C ALA A 95 -8.96 -19.70 3.78
N GLN A 96 -10.05 -19.52 3.04
CA GLN A 96 -10.69 -20.55 2.23
C GLN A 96 -10.33 -20.42 0.75
N SER A 97 -10.42 -19.21 0.19
CA SER A 97 -10.27 -18.97 -1.25
C SER A 97 -8.82 -18.82 -1.69
N ARG A 98 -7.95 -18.39 -0.77
CA ARG A 98 -6.59 -17.91 -1.02
C ARG A 98 -6.50 -16.83 -2.11
N ARG A 99 -7.57 -16.07 -2.31
CA ARG A 99 -7.67 -15.09 -3.39
C ARG A 99 -6.88 -13.83 -3.05
N VAL A 100 -5.99 -13.44 -3.96
CA VAL A 100 -5.20 -12.22 -3.89
C VAL A 100 -5.60 -11.32 -5.04
N TRP A 101 -5.90 -10.07 -4.71
CA TRP A 101 -6.23 -9.01 -5.65
C TRP A 101 -5.00 -8.16 -5.91
N LEU A 102 -4.81 -7.78 -7.17
CA LEU A 102 -3.78 -6.86 -7.61
C LEU A 102 -4.40 -5.72 -8.42
N SER A 103 -3.92 -4.51 -8.18
CA SER A 103 -4.11 -3.40 -9.10
C SER A 103 -2.80 -3.09 -9.83
N TYR A 104 -2.90 -2.65 -11.08
CA TYR A 104 -1.74 -2.37 -11.91
C TYR A 104 -2.08 -1.41 -13.05
N ALA A 105 -1.08 -0.72 -13.58
CA ALA A 105 -1.21 0.06 -14.81
C ALA A 105 -1.16 -0.88 -16.02
N GLU A 106 -2.12 -0.76 -16.93
CA GLU A 106 -2.22 -1.54 -18.16
C GLU A 106 -2.33 -0.59 -19.36
N ALA A 107 -1.45 -0.75 -20.35
CA ALA A 107 -1.48 0.05 -21.57
C ALA A 107 -2.49 -0.47 -22.61
N ASP A 108 -3.01 0.43 -23.44
CA ASP A 108 -3.63 0.09 -24.72
C ASP A 108 -2.57 -0.04 -25.83
N ARG A 109 -3.06 -0.14 -27.07
CA ARG A 109 -2.25 -0.26 -28.28
C ARG A 109 -1.60 1.05 -28.72
N GLU A 110 -2.10 2.19 -28.24
CA GLU A 110 -1.61 3.53 -28.57
C GLU A 110 -0.53 3.99 -27.59
N GLY A 111 -0.34 3.27 -26.48
CA GLY A 111 0.67 3.55 -25.47
C GLY A 111 0.14 4.35 -24.28
N ASN A 112 -1.15 4.70 -24.27
CA ASN A 112 -1.81 5.25 -23.10
C ASN A 112 -2.14 4.13 -22.12
N ALA A 113 -2.20 4.45 -20.84
CA ALA A 113 -2.44 3.51 -19.78
C ALA A 113 -3.61 3.92 -18.89
N GLY A 114 -4.15 2.96 -18.16
CA GLY A 114 -5.14 3.16 -17.12
C GLY A 114 -5.07 2.03 -16.10
N THR A 115 -5.67 2.26 -14.93
CA THR A 115 -5.67 1.29 -13.85
C THR A 115 -6.52 0.07 -14.20
N ALA A 116 -5.97 -1.11 -13.97
CA ALA A 116 -6.65 -2.39 -14.09
C ALA A 116 -6.61 -3.11 -12.73
N VAL A 117 -7.65 -3.87 -12.44
CA VAL A 117 -7.78 -4.66 -11.21
C VAL A 117 -8.16 -6.09 -11.57
N GLY A 118 -7.49 -7.04 -10.94
CA GLY A 118 -7.71 -8.46 -11.13
C GLY A 118 -7.40 -9.27 -9.89
N PHE A 119 -7.70 -10.56 -9.93
CA PHE A 119 -7.36 -11.48 -8.85
C PHE A 119 -6.97 -12.86 -9.36
N GLY A 120 -6.18 -13.56 -8.55
CA GLY A 120 -5.83 -14.97 -8.72
C GLY A 120 -5.82 -15.69 -7.37
N ARG A 121 -5.64 -17.01 -7.40
CA ARG A 121 -5.44 -17.81 -6.18
C ARG A 121 -3.94 -17.90 -5.88
N LEU A 122 -3.53 -17.54 -4.67
CA LEU A 122 -2.15 -17.76 -4.23
C LEU A 122 -1.92 -19.26 -4.00
N SER A 123 -0.93 -19.84 -4.67
CA SER A 123 -0.56 -21.24 -4.47
C SER A 123 -0.16 -21.54 -3.03
N ASP A 124 -0.29 -22.79 -2.59
CA ASP A 124 -0.02 -23.17 -1.21
C ASP A 124 1.47 -23.05 -0.83
N ASP A 125 2.36 -23.24 -1.81
CA ASP A 125 3.81 -23.05 -1.70
C ASP A 125 4.26 -21.58 -1.80
N LEU A 126 3.34 -20.64 -2.01
CA LEU A 126 3.58 -19.20 -2.15
C LEU A 126 4.46 -18.81 -3.37
N GLN A 127 4.54 -19.67 -4.40
CA GLN A 127 5.38 -19.42 -5.57
C GLN A 127 4.65 -18.79 -6.77
N ARG A 128 3.31 -18.77 -6.79
CA ARG A 128 2.55 -18.26 -7.94
C ARG A 128 1.15 -17.76 -7.59
N LEU A 129 0.62 -16.91 -8.47
CA LEU A 129 -0.80 -16.63 -8.60
C LEU A 129 -1.39 -17.50 -9.72
N GLU A 130 -2.32 -18.37 -9.36
CA GLU A 130 -3.02 -19.26 -10.27
C GLU A 130 -4.27 -18.57 -10.82
N HIS A 131 -4.54 -18.77 -12.12
CA HIS A 131 -5.74 -18.30 -12.79
C HIS A 131 -6.03 -16.81 -12.62
N PHE A 132 -4.98 -15.99 -12.62
CA PHE A 132 -5.13 -14.54 -12.52
C PHE A 132 -5.99 -14.02 -13.68
N ARG A 133 -7.00 -13.20 -13.34
CA ARG A 133 -7.87 -12.56 -14.32
C ARG A 133 -8.16 -11.12 -13.94
N THR A 134 -8.09 -10.23 -14.93
CA THR A 134 -8.52 -8.84 -14.81
C THR A 134 -10.04 -8.77 -14.88
N VAL A 135 -10.65 -8.11 -13.90
CA VAL A 135 -12.11 -8.00 -13.77
C VAL A 135 -12.61 -6.56 -13.83
N PHE A 136 -11.73 -5.58 -13.68
CA PHE A 136 -12.05 -4.16 -13.80
C PHE A 136 -10.95 -3.42 -14.55
N ARG A 137 -11.34 -2.46 -15.39
CA ARG A 137 -10.45 -1.55 -16.10
C ARG A 137 -11.03 -0.13 -16.05
N GLN A 138 -10.21 0.82 -15.65
CA GLN A 138 -10.47 2.23 -15.89
C GLN A 138 -10.45 2.49 -17.39
N MET A 139 -11.54 3.05 -17.90
CA MET A 139 -11.72 3.41 -19.30
C MET A 139 -12.32 4.81 -19.37
N PRO A 140 -11.92 5.65 -20.35
CA PRO A 140 -10.84 5.42 -21.32
C PRO A 140 -9.45 5.36 -20.65
N LYS A 141 -8.45 4.82 -21.36
CA LYS A 141 -7.04 4.89 -20.94
C LYS A 141 -6.45 6.19 -21.47
N LEU A 142 -6.06 7.09 -20.57
CA LEU A 142 -5.61 8.44 -20.91
C LEU A 142 -4.24 8.78 -20.33
N SER A 143 -3.73 7.97 -19.40
CA SER A 143 -2.49 8.28 -18.72
C SER A 143 -1.28 8.00 -19.61
N THR A 144 -0.38 8.97 -19.68
CA THR A 144 0.96 8.84 -20.29
C THR A 144 2.04 8.64 -19.22
N GLY A 145 1.67 8.42 -17.96
CA GLY A 145 2.63 8.22 -16.88
C GLY A 145 2.17 8.57 -15.46
N ASN A 146 1.06 9.28 -15.29
CA ASN A 146 0.66 9.84 -13.98
C ASN A 146 -0.75 9.42 -13.56
N HIS A 147 -1.06 9.60 -12.28
CA HIS A 147 -2.42 9.63 -11.73
C HIS A 147 -3.22 8.32 -11.90
N PHE A 148 -2.59 7.19 -11.60
CA PHE A 148 -3.28 5.90 -11.62
C PHE A 148 -4.17 5.66 -10.39
N GLY A 149 -3.84 6.27 -9.25
CA GLY A 149 -4.39 5.85 -7.96
C GLY A 149 -3.95 4.41 -7.67
N GLY A 150 -4.90 3.48 -7.62
CA GLY A 150 -4.66 2.03 -7.56
C GLY A 150 -4.93 1.39 -6.21
N ARG A 151 -5.17 2.16 -5.14
CA ARG A 151 -5.48 1.58 -3.82
C ARG A 151 -6.80 0.80 -3.87
N MET A 152 -6.81 -0.36 -3.23
CA MET A 152 -7.97 -1.23 -3.08
C MET A 152 -8.28 -1.45 -1.60
N VAL A 153 -9.55 -1.42 -1.22
CA VAL A 153 -10.00 -1.70 0.15
C VAL A 153 -11.30 -2.49 0.11
N PHE A 154 -11.34 -3.61 0.81
CA PHE A 154 -12.59 -4.30 1.11
C PHE A 154 -13.28 -3.64 2.30
N ASP A 155 -14.57 -3.37 2.21
CA ASP A 155 -15.39 -3.02 3.37
C ASP A 155 -15.78 -4.27 4.18
N ALA A 156 -16.45 -4.05 5.33
CA ALA A 156 -16.93 -5.14 6.17
C ALA A 156 -18.14 -5.88 5.58
N GLN A 157 -18.74 -5.38 4.51
CA GLN A 157 -19.90 -5.94 3.82
C GLN A 157 -19.50 -6.79 2.60
N GLY A 158 -18.22 -6.76 2.22
CA GLY A 158 -17.65 -7.52 1.10
C GLY A 158 -17.53 -6.72 -0.21
N SER A 159 -17.84 -5.42 -0.22
CA SER A 159 -17.61 -4.56 -1.38
C SER A 159 -16.12 -4.25 -1.54
N LEU A 160 -15.65 -4.15 -2.78
CA LEU A 160 -14.30 -3.67 -3.09
C LEU A 160 -14.36 -2.22 -3.58
N PHE A 161 -13.71 -1.31 -2.86
CA PHE A 161 -13.47 0.06 -3.30
C PHE A 161 -12.14 0.16 -4.03
N ILE A 162 -12.13 0.88 -5.15
CA ILE A 162 -10.95 1.08 -6.00
C ILE A 162 -10.73 2.59 -6.16
N ALA A 163 -9.58 3.10 -5.69
CA ALA A 163 -9.18 4.48 -5.91
C ALA A 163 -8.59 4.64 -7.31
N LEU A 164 -9.11 5.57 -8.10
CA LEU A 164 -8.64 5.89 -9.44
C LEU A 164 -8.20 7.35 -9.46
N GLY A 165 -7.04 7.64 -10.06
CA GLY A 165 -6.65 9.01 -10.32
C GLY A 165 -7.33 9.55 -11.59
N GLU A 166 -7.22 10.86 -11.75
CA GLU A 166 -7.84 11.65 -12.82
C GLU A 166 -7.14 11.57 -14.18
#